data_AF-A0A1W0VZY9-F1
#
_entry.id   AF-A0A1W0VZY9-F1
#
_cell.length_a   1.000
_cell.length_b   1.000
_cell.length_c   1.000
_cell.angle_alpha   90.00
_cell.angle_beta   90.00
_cell.angle_gamma   90.00
#
_symmetry.space_group_name_H-M   'P 1'
#
loop_
_entity.id
_entity.type
_entity.pdbx_description
1 polymer ?
#
loop_
_entity_poly.entity_id
_entity_poly.type
_entity_poly.pdbx_seq_one_letter_code
_entity_poly.pdbx_strand_id
1 'polypeptide(L)'
;MEDVEQGQGPEHEKELNAKVLYDVSGGLSTHGRFAIGFGAVRAADVRAAAKENNVSQSNTISVRMLAKENAELRRENAKLHKEKDDAMQQGKVAIDWTKALYRRLGLEHEIPEASAAAAQAINGNMQCTSEEVASS
;
A
#
# COMPACT_ATOMS: atom_id res chain seq x y z
N MET A 1 -20.25 -22.58 -28.36
CA MET A 1 -18.93 -23.00 -28.84
C MET A 1 -18.15 -21.72 -29.09
N GLU A 2 -17.55 -21.12 -28.06
CA GLU A 2 -16.30 -21.54 -27.38
C GLU A 2 -15.16 -21.74 -28.38
N ASP A 3 -14.19 -20.84 -28.32
CA ASP A 3 -12.75 -21.13 -28.28
C ASP A 3 -12.03 -19.80 -27.97
N VAL A 4 -11.87 -19.50 -26.68
CA VAL A 4 -10.95 -18.46 -26.21
C VAL A 4 -9.66 -19.17 -25.84
N GLU A 5 -8.65 -19.08 -26.69
CA GLU A 5 -7.27 -19.39 -26.32
C GLU A 5 -6.85 -18.41 -25.21
N GLN A 6 -6.91 -18.86 -23.97
CA GLN A 6 -6.24 -18.19 -22.86
C GLN A 6 -4.78 -18.65 -22.86
N GLY A 7 -3.90 -17.74 -23.28
CA GLY A 7 -2.47 -17.90 -23.18
C GLY A 7 -2.07 -18.20 -21.73
N GLN A 8 -1.36 -19.31 -21.56
CA GLN A 8 -0.61 -19.64 -20.35
C GLN A 8 0.46 -18.56 -20.14
N GLY A 9 0.21 -17.64 -19.21
CA GLY A 9 1.26 -16.83 -18.60
C GLY A 9 1.91 -17.64 -17.46
N PRO A 10 3.24 -17.63 -17.29
CA PRO A 10 3.89 -18.38 -16.24
C PRO A 10 3.46 -17.83 -14.88
N GLU A 11 2.77 -18.66 -14.11
CA GLU A 11 2.44 -18.39 -12.72
C GLU A 11 3.75 -18.33 -11.93
N HIS A 12 4.26 -17.12 -11.74
CA HIS A 12 5.34 -16.88 -10.83
C HIS A 12 4.74 -16.89 -9.42
N GLU A 13 4.44 -18.09 -8.92
CA GLU A 13 4.33 -18.32 -7.49
C GLU A 13 5.68 -17.90 -6.89
N LYS A 14 5.76 -16.66 -6.37
CA LYS A 14 6.83 -16.27 -5.47
C LYS A 14 6.62 -17.13 -4.24
N GLU A 15 7.26 -18.29 -4.22
CA GLU A 15 7.22 -19.25 -3.13
C GLU A 15 7.57 -18.50 -1.83
N LEU A 16 6.53 -18.19 -1.05
CA LEU A 16 6.66 -17.34 0.13
C LEU A 16 7.43 -18.14 1.18
N ASN A 17 8.61 -17.64 1.56
CA ASN A 17 9.50 -18.36 2.45
C ASN A 17 8.88 -18.50 3.84
N ALA A 18 8.35 -19.70 4.11
CA ALA A 18 7.66 -20.03 5.35
C ALA A 18 8.53 -19.78 6.59
N LYS A 19 9.86 -19.90 6.47
CA LYS A 19 10.81 -19.61 7.56
C LYS A 19 10.82 -18.14 7.97
N VAL A 20 10.75 -17.22 7.01
CA VAL A 20 10.74 -15.77 7.29
C VAL A 20 9.51 -15.40 8.14
N LEU A 21 8.38 -16.07 7.92
CA LEU A 21 7.15 -15.86 8.69
C LEU A 21 7.26 -16.37 10.13
N TYR A 22 7.98 -17.49 10.35
CA TYR A 22 8.26 -17.97 11.70
C TYR A 22 9.07 -16.96 12.50
N ASP A 23 10.15 -16.44 11.90
CA ASP A 23 11.10 -15.54 12.55
C ASP A 23 10.45 -14.18 12.90
N VAL A 24 9.58 -13.65 12.02
CA VAL A 24 8.87 -12.36 12.23
C VAL A 24 7.74 -12.46 13.25
N SER A 25 7.10 -13.64 13.39
CA SER A 25 5.96 -13.81 14.31
C SER A 25 6.34 -14.04 15.77
N GLY A 26 7.64 -14.14 16.10
CA GLY A 26 8.09 -14.34 17.49
C GLY A 26 7.82 -15.74 18.04
N GLY A 27 7.59 -16.73 17.17
CA GLY A 27 7.12 -18.06 17.53
C GLY A 27 5.62 -18.23 17.29
N LEU A 28 5.22 -19.48 17.07
CA LEU A 28 3.90 -19.80 16.54
C LEU A 28 2.94 -20.29 17.62
N SER A 29 1.79 -19.60 17.74
CA SER A 29 0.61 -20.14 18.42
C SER A 29 0.29 -21.54 17.90
N THR A 30 -0.10 -22.44 18.80
CA THR A 30 -0.29 -23.87 18.55
C THR A 30 -1.22 -24.15 17.37
N HIS A 31 -2.15 -23.24 17.06
CA HIS A 31 -3.08 -23.32 15.93
C HIS A 31 -3.31 -21.94 15.28
N GLY A 32 -3.23 -21.85 13.95
CA GLY A 32 -3.47 -20.62 13.20
C GLY A 32 -3.10 -20.71 11.72
N ARG A 33 -3.54 -19.71 10.94
CA ARG A 33 -3.13 -19.46 9.56
C ARG A 33 -2.53 -18.05 9.48
N PHE A 34 -1.44 -17.87 8.74
CA PHE A 34 -0.92 -16.55 8.43
C PHE A 34 -1.57 -16.02 7.16
N ALA A 35 -2.37 -14.96 7.27
CA ALA A 35 -2.87 -14.25 6.12
C ALA A 35 -1.73 -13.43 5.50
N ILE A 36 -1.43 -13.69 4.23
CA ILE A 36 -0.38 -12.97 3.49
C ILE A 36 -0.93 -12.68 2.12
N GLY A 37 -1.23 -11.41 1.82
CA GLY A 37 -1.59 -10.90 0.49
C GLY A 37 -2.49 -11.79 -0.35
N PHE A 38 -1.89 -12.73 -1.08
CA PHE A 38 -2.53 -13.65 -2.04
C PHE A 38 -2.90 -15.04 -1.49
N GLY A 39 -2.71 -15.33 -0.20
CA GLY A 39 -3.03 -16.65 0.37
C GLY A 39 -2.86 -16.76 1.88
N ALA A 40 -3.08 -17.98 2.39
CA ALA A 40 -2.94 -18.29 3.81
C ALA A 40 -1.98 -19.46 4.02
N VAL A 41 -0.87 -19.23 4.74
CA VAL A 41 0.12 -20.27 5.04
C VAL A 41 -0.19 -20.93 6.39
N ARG A 42 -0.16 -22.27 6.45
CA ARG A 42 -0.45 -22.99 7.70
C ARG A 42 0.73 -22.89 8.67
N ALA A 43 0.39 -22.66 9.93
CA ALA A 43 1.28 -22.73 11.09
C ALA A 43 2.15 -24.01 11.17
N ALA A 44 1.64 -25.14 10.67
CA ALA A 44 2.34 -26.41 10.67
C ALA A 44 3.45 -26.47 9.61
N ASP A 45 3.17 -25.97 8.40
CA ASP A 45 4.11 -25.98 7.28
C ASP A 45 5.28 -25.02 7.57
N VAL A 46 4.99 -23.89 8.21
CA VAL A 46 5.99 -22.96 8.73
C VAL A 46 6.91 -23.61 9.77
N ARG A 47 6.35 -24.37 10.72
CA ARG A 47 7.15 -25.10 11.72
C ARG A 47 7.95 -26.24 11.10
N ALA A 48 7.39 -26.95 10.14
CA ALA A 48 8.07 -28.02 9.42
C ALA A 48 9.29 -27.48 8.68
N ALA A 49 9.12 -26.40 7.90
CA ALA A 49 10.20 -25.73 7.20
C ALA A 49 11.28 -25.18 8.16
N ALA A 50 10.89 -24.62 9.31
CA ALA A 50 11.83 -24.15 10.32
C ALA A 50 12.65 -25.29 10.95
N LYS A 51 12.02 -26.46 11.15
CA LYS A 51 12.65 -27.64 11.76
C LYS A 51 13.57 -28.39 10.79
N GLU A 52 13.23 -28.42 9.51
CA GLU A 52 14.05 -28.99 8.44
C GLU A 52 15.35 -28.19 8.25
N ASN A 53 15.26 -26.86 8.37
CA ASN A 53 16.36 -25.94 8.13
C ASN A 53 17.12 -25.59 9.42
N ASN A 54 17.46 -26.62 10.21
CA ASN A 54 18.11 -26.54 11.53
C ASN A 54 19.57 -26.01 11.49
N VAL A 55 19.83 -25.05 10.61
CA VAL A 55 21.07 -24.33 10.44
C VAL A 55 20.89 -22.94 11.05
N SER A 56 21.38 -22.85 12.28
CA SER A 56 21.84 -21.61 12.88
C SER A 56 22.53 -20.74 11.82
N GLN A 57 21.92 -19.60 11.49
CA GLN A 57 22.63 -18.33 11.32
C GLN A 57 21.62 -17.20 11.12
N SER A 58 21.45 -16.45 12.21
CA SER A 58 21.10 -15.04 12.18
C SER A 58 21.98 -14.34 11.15
N ASN A 59 21.45 -14.12 9.94
CA ASN A 59 22.16 -13.33 8.94
C ASN A 59 21.98 -11.85 9.29
N THR A 60 22.68 -11.45 10.35
CA THR A 60 22.63 -10.10 10.95
C THR A 60 22.93 -9.01 9.93
N ILE A 61 23.73 -9.33 8.90
CA ILE A 61 24.02 -8.44 7.79
C ILE A 61 22.78 -8.24 6.92
N SER A 62 22.09 -9.31 6.53
CA SER A 62 20.84 -9.22 5.76
C SER A 62 19.76 -8.44 6.51
N VAL A 63 19.57 -8.71 7.81
CA VAL A 63 18.60 -7.98 8.65
C VAL A 63 18.97 -6.50 8.75
N ARG A 64 20.27 -6.18 8.90
CA ARG A 64 20.75 -4.79 8.93
C ARG A 64 20.55 -4.07 7.60
N MET A 65 20.81 -4.73 6.48
CA MET A 65 20.58 -4.17 5.14
C MET A 65 19.09 -3.89 4.91
N LEU A 66 18.22 -4.85 5.25
CA LEU A 66 16.77 -4.67 5.17
C LEU A 66 16.29 -3.53 6.09
N ALA A 67 16.80 -3.43 7.32
CA ALA A 67 16.47 -2.33 8.21
C ALA A 67 16.87 -0.97 7.64
N LYS A 68 18.04 -0.89 6.97
CA LYS A 68 18.50 0.32 6.29
C LYS A 68 17.62 0.69 5.10
N GLU A 69 17.30 -0.26 4.25
CA GLU A 69 16.41 -0.06 3.10
C GLU A 69 15.01 0.38 3.56
N ASN A 70 14.48 -0.24 4.61
CA ASN A 70 13.18 0.11 5.16
C ASN A 70 13.18 1.50 5.83
N ALA A 71 14.30 1.93 6.40
CA ALA A 71 14.47 3.31 6.87
C ALA A 71 14.51 4.31 5.70
N GLU A 72 15.14 3.95 4.59
CA GLU A 72 15.16 4.78 3.38
C GLU A 72 13.77 4.91 2.76
N LEU A 73 13.07 3.79 2.57
CA LEU A 73 11.70 3.76 2.07
C LEU A 73 10.75 4.60 2.94
N ARG A 74 10.92 4.58 4.27
CA ARG A 74 10.14 5.45 5.17
C ARG A 74 10.40 6.94 4.92
N ARG A 75 11.65 7.33 4.64
CA ARG A 75 11.98 8.73 4.30
C ARG A 75 11.39 9.13 2.95
N GLU A 76 11.52 8.26 1.94
CA GLU A 76 10.94 8.51 0.62
C GLU A 76 9.42 8.60 0.68
N ASN A 77 8.76 7.70 1.41
CA ASN A 77 7.31 7.77 1.62
C ASN A 77 6.91 9.06 2.33
N ALA A 78 7.63 9.49 3.37
CA ALA A 78 7.35 10.77 4.03
C ALA A 78 7.49 11.96 3.07
N LYS A 79 8.50 11.92 2.19
CA LYS A 79 8.69 12.93 1.15
C LYS A 79 7.55 12.90 0.13
N LEU A 80 7.17 11.74 -0.37
CA LEU A 80 6.08 11.56 -1.33
C LEU A 80 4.73 11.98 -0.74
N HIS A 81 4.47 11.68 0.53
CA HIS A 81 3.26 12.14 1.22
C HIS A 81 3.22 13.67 1.27
N LYS A 82 4.35 14.31 1.62
CA LYS A 82 4.44 15.77 1.61
C LYS A 82 4.21 16.36 0.21
N GLU A 83 4.86 15.81 -0.82
CA GLU A 83 4.68 16.28 -2.20
C GLU A 83 3.24 16.10 -2.69
N LYS A 84 2.61 14.98 -2.33
CA LYS A 84 1.19 14.71 -2.61
C LYS A 84 0.29 15.71 -1.89
N ASP A 85 0.55 16.02 -0.62
CA ASP A 85 -0.21 17.02 0.14
C ASP A 85 -0.03 18.42 -0.47
N ASP A 86 1.19 18.81 -0.83
CA ASP A 86 1.50 20.09 -1.49
C ASP A 86 0.77 20.21 -2.83
N ALA A 87 0.77 19.16 -3.65
CA ALA A 87 0.06 19.11 -4.92
C ALA A 87 -1.47 19.18 -4.73
N MET A 88 -2.01 18.52 -3.71
CA MET A 88 -3.44 18.62 -3.36
C MET A 88 -3.82 20.03 -2.92
N GLN A 89 -2.99 20.71 -2.13
CA GLN A 89 -3.24 22.10 -1.72
C GLN A 89 -3.20 23.04 -2.94
N GLN A 90 -2.25 22.87 -3.84
CA GLN A 90 -2.21 23.64 -5.09
C GLN A 90 -3.47 23.41 -5.93
N GLY A 91 -3.92 22.16 -6.07
CA GLY A 91 -5.16 21.82 -6.76
C GLY A 91 -6.38 22.49 -6.15
N LYS A 92 -6.49 22.50 -4.81
CA LYS A 92 -7.57 23.18 -4.10
C LYS A 92 -7.57 24.69 -4.38
N VAL A 93 -6.41 25.34 -4.27
CA VAL A 93 -6.27 26.78 -4.57
C VAL A 93 -6.69 27.06 -6.01
N ALA A 94 -6.26 26.26 -6.98
CA ALA A 94 -6.65 26.43 -8.39
C ALA A 94 -8.17 26.30 -8.60
N ILE A 95 -8.81 25.32 -7.94
CA ILE A 95 -10.27 25.15 -7.98
C ILE A 95 -10.98 26.35 -7.34
N ASP A 96 -10.52 26.82 -6.19
CA ASP A 96 -11.11 27.96 -5.48
C ASP A 96 -11.01 29.24 -6.31
N TRP A 97 -9.86 29.48 -6.95
CA TRP A 97 -9.67 30.56 -7.92
C TRP A 97 -10.60 30.43 -9.11
N THR A 98 -10.76 29.23 -9.65
CA THR A 98 -11.69 28.97 -10.77
C THR A 98 -13.12 29.33 -10.35
N LYS A 99 -13.59 28.83 -9.21
CA LYS A 99 -14.93 29.17 -8.69
C LYS A 99 -15.11 30.67 -8.48
N ALA A 100 -14.10 31.36 -7.94
CA ALA A 100 -14.15 32.81 -7.73
C ALA A 100 -14.24 33.59 -9.05
N LEU A 101 -13.54 33.16 -10.10
CA LEU A 101 -13.62 33.77 -11.44
C LEU A 101 -15.01 33.60 -12.04
N TYR A 102 -15.57 32.40 -12.00
CA TYR A 102 -16.92 32.13 -12.52
C TYR A 102 -17.98 32.95 -11.78
N ARG A 103 -17.88 33.07 -10.45
CA ARG A 103 -18.72 33.98 -9.66
C ARG A 103 -18.60 35.43 -10.11
N ARG A 104 -17.38 35.91 -10.32
CA ARG A 104 -17.13 37.29 -10.77
C ARG A 104 -17.70 37.57 -12.16
N LEU A 105 -17.73 36.56 -13.03
CA LEU A 105 -18.29 36.66 -14.38
C LEU A 105 -19.81 36.40 -14.43
N GLY A 106 -20.45 36.08 -13.30
CA GLY A 106 -21.88 35.75 -13.26
C GLY A 106 -22.22 34.38 -13.84
N LEU A 107 -21.23 33.49 -13.99
CA LEU A 107 -21.35 32.15 -14.59
C LEU A 107 -21.41 31.05 -13.53
N GLU A 108 -22.00 31.32 -12.35
CA GLU A 108 -22.01 30.38 -11.23
C GLU A 108 -22.72 29.05 -11.55
N HIS A 109 -23.68 29.08 -12.49
CA HIS A 109 -24.39 27.90 -12.96
C HIS A 109 -23.58 27.03 -13.95
N GLU A 110 -22.41 27.50 -14.37
CA GLU A 110 -21.55 26.86 -15.37
C GLU A 110 -20.20 26.41 -14.79
N ILE A 111 -20.08 26.24 -13.46
CA ILE A 111 -18.85 25.67 -12.89
C ILE A 111 -18.59 24.33 -13.61
N PRO A 112 -17.44 24.17 -14.31
CA PRO A 112 -17.19 22.99 -15.12
C PRO A 112 -17.29 21.73 -14.26
N GLU A 113 -17.98 20.71 -14.77
CA GLU A 113 -18.17 19.42 -14.09
C GLU A 113 -16.83 18.84 -13.62
N ALA A 114 -15.77 19.00 -14.43
CA ALA A 114 -14.41 18.61 -14.09
C ALA A 114 -13.89 19.29 -12.80
N SER A 115 -14.19 20.57 -12.58
CA SER A 115 -13.81 21.32 -11.38
C SER A 115 -14.62 20.87 -10.14
N ALA A 116 -15.89 20.48 -10.34
CA ALA A 116 -16.72 19.93 -9.28
C ALA A 116 -16.27 18.51 -8.88
N ALA A 117 -15.99 17.65 -9.86
CA ALA A 117 -15.48 16.29 -9.65
C ALA A 117 -14.10 16.31 -8.98
N ALA A 118 -13.18 17.18 -9.42
CA ALA A 118 -11.88 17.32 -8.79
C ALA A 118 -11.98 17.79 -7.32
N ALA A 119 -12.90 18.70 -7.01
CA ALA A 119 -13.14 19.14 -5.63
C ALA A 119 -13.65 18.00 -4.73
N GLN A 120 -14.52 17.14 -5.25
CA GLN A 120 -15.03 15.98 -4.52
C GLN A 120 -13.92 14.95 -4.28
N ALA A 121 -13.10 14.66 -5.28
CA ALA A 121 -11.99 13.71 -5.16
C ALA A 121 -10.94 14.16 -4.12
N ILE A 122 -10.60 15.44 -4.10
CA ILE A 122 -9.66 16.02 -3.11
C ILE A 122 -10.22 15.90 -1.69
N ASN A 123 -11.51 16.19 -1.49
CA ASN A 123 -12.15 16.08 -0.18
C ASN A 123 -12.29 14.62 0.28
N GLY A 124 -12.66 13.71 -0.63
CA GLY A 124 -12.79 12.28 -0.31
C GLY A 124 -11.46 11.65 0.09
N ASN A 125 -10.38 11.98 -0.62
CA ASN A 125 -9.05 11.44 -0.28
C ASN A 125 -8.52 11.94 1.09
N MET A 126 -8.83 13.18 1.51
CA MET A 126 -8.46 13.65 2.86
C MET A 126 -9.17 12.88 3.98
N GLN A 127 -10.43 12.47 3.76
CA GLN A 127 -11.19 11.69 4.75
C GLN A 127 -10.59 10.30 4.93
N CYS A 128 -10.27 9.59 3.83
CA CYS A 128 -9.61 8.29 3.89
C CYS A 128 -8.23 8.35 4.57
N THR A 129 -7.39 9.35 4.25
CA THR A 129 -6.06 9.45 4.88
C THR A 129 -6.12 9.76 6.37
N SER A 130 -7.18 10.44 6.84
CA SER A 130 -7.35 10.75 8.26
C SER A 130 -7.72 9.51 9.08
N GLU A 131 -8.47 8.57 8.52
CA GLU A 131 -8.84 7.30 9.16
C GLU A 131 -7.67 6.30 9.20
N GLU A 132 -6.84 6.30 8.16
CA GLU A 132 -5.68 5.39 8.03
C GLU A 132 -4.54 5.74 9.01
N VAL A 133 -4.32 7.04 9.25
CA VAL A 133 -3.33 7.53 10.22
C VAL A 133 -3.81 7.39 11.68
N ALA A 134 -5.12 7.41 11.93
CA ALA A 134 -5.68 7.22 13.27
C ALA A 134 -5.72 5.74 13.71
N SER A 135 -5.59 4.79 12.78
CA SER A 135 -5.61 3.34 13.06
C SER A 135 -4.21 2.68 13.14
N SER A 136 -3.13 3.46 12.96
CA SER A 136 -1.74 2.96 12.99
C SER A 136 -1.00 3.32 14.28
#